data_AF-A0A7J2SFK5-F1
#
_entry.id   AF-A0A7J2SFK5-F1
#
_cell.length_a   1.000
_cell.length_b   1.000
_cell.length_c   1.000
_cell.angle_alpha   90.00
_cell.angle_beta   90.00
_cell.angle_gamma   90.00
#
_symmetry.space_group_name_H-M   'P 1'
#
loop_
_entity.id
_entity.type
_entity.pdbx_description
1 polymer ?
#
loop_
_entity_poly.entity_id
_entity_poly.type
_entity_poly.pdbx_seq_one_letter_code
_entity_poly.pdbx_strand_id
1 'polypeptide(L)'
;MSYKKKLLLILLIAIVISVDIPITRARYDPDSNDGDLQPNNDGEYYFAYGDSITRAVQGDLSPDGMDCYIHQMNETYDPLNTADNNMDGGGKTSFWGLDNFASHYNPSNTYFFIFFGRNDLRDADGVSETKEQYASNMLEMYNRSVENGSITYLLLPLISLTEGYSSSPRVVTHDMEIEWITYAQQQYEKFDVKYIKLYDAIDSDPWNGRIDTHNSSYFTTDGVHPNLSGHQAMAEFIWYFVSGQDYNETYYATNNTIVIDANYNETIYVSRRDNWSWNHIKVYCITNSTYVNWTQGYNNTIHIQIKKGYRYKVYCEKNFYPFLRGIENHSWSSNPAINTTAPTFSWDWGNITNPVSYKLWVYSIDGSFNYTVENISHSDFVVGDHIEYTWGTKGEPALPRGKEYRWRVKCVYIS
;
A
#
# COMPACT_ATOMS: atom_id res chain seq x y z
N MET A 1 28.41 -4.96 30.51
CA MET A 1 28.32 -6.12 29.59
C MET A 1 28.74 -5.62 28.21
N SER A 2 29.84 -6.13 27.63
CA SER A 2 30.42 -5.54 26.40
C SER A 2 29.56 -5.82 25.17
N TYR A 3 29.61 -4.92 24.18
CA TYR A 3 28.85 -4.99 22.92
C TYR A 3 28.96 -6.36 22.22
N LYS A 4 30.06 -7.08 22.40
CA LYS A 4 30.25 -8.44 21.87
C LYS A 4 29.30 -9.49 22.48
N LYS A 5 28.85 -9.32 23.73
CA LYS A 5 27.86 -10.23 24.36
C LYS A 5 26.42 -9.95 23.91
N LYS A 6 26.11 -8.72 23.45
CA LYS A 6 24.79 -8.41 22.86
C LYS A 6 24.66 -8.94 21.44
N LEU A 7 25.74 -8.90 20.64
CA LEU A 7 25.73 -9.46 19.30
C LEU A 7 25.64 -11.00 19.30
N LEU A 8 26.29 -11.66 20.27
CA LEU A 8 26.21 -13.12 20.42
C LEU A 8 24.82 -13.58 20.88
N LEU A 9 24.11 -12.78 21.69
CA LEU A 9 22.74 -13.09 22.14
C LEU A 9 21.71 -12.90 21.01
N ILE A 10 21.92 -11.91 20.13
CA ILE A 10 21.06 -11.71 18.94
C ILE A 10 21.32 -12.80 17.88
N LEU A 11 22.57 -13.25 17.71
CA LEU A 11 22.86 -14.40 16.82
C LEU A 11 22.34 -15.74 17.38
N LEU A 12 22.34 -15.94 18.71
CA LEU A 12 21.79 -17.15 19.31
C LEU A 12 20.26 -17.19 19.28
N ILE A 13 19.58 -16.04 19.26
CA ILE A 13 18.12 -15.99 19.06
C ILE A 13 17.77 -16.25 17.58
N ALA A 14 18.63 -15.85 16.64
CA ALA A 14 18.45 -16.13 15.22
C ALA A 14 18.77 -17.57 14.79
N ILE A 15 19.44 -18.38 15.63
CA ILE A 15 19.87 -19.75 15.31
C ILE A 15 18.96 -20.82 15.95
N VAL A 16 17.98 -20.46 16.78
CA VAL A 16 17.10 -21.41 17.49
C VAL A 16 15.69 -21.57 16.87
N ILE A 17 15.46 -21.07 15.65
CA ILE A 17 14.27 -21.43 14.84
C ILE A 17 14.70 -22.08 13.53
N SER A 18 15.58 -23.08 13.64
CA SER A 18 15.83 -24.10 12.61
C SER A 18 15.95 -25.46 13.29
N VAL A 19 14.98 -25.75 14.15
CA VAL A 19 14.78 -27.13 14.58
C VAL A 19 13.97 -27.77 13.47
N ASP A 20 14.60 -28.70 12.74
CA ASP A 20 13.92 -29.71 11.95
C ASP A 20 12.90 -30.41 12.85
N ILE A 21 11.69 -29.86 12.91
CA ILE A 21 10.53 -30.61 13.34
C ILE A 21 10.34 -31.64 12.23
N PRO A 22 10.39 -32.95 12.52
CA PRO A 22 9.99 -33.92 11.54
C PRO A 22 8.55 -33.57 11.18
N ILE A 23 8.34 -33.13 9.93
CA ILE A 23 7.01 -33.06 9.35
C ILE A 23 6.49 -34.49 9.39
N THR A 24 5.77 -34.82 10.46
CA THR A 24 4.85 -35.94 10.46
C THR A 24 3.90 -35.62 9.33
N ARG A 25 4.10 -36.29 8.19
CA ARG A 25 3.12 -36.38 7.10
C ARG A 25 1.74 -36.45 7.76
N ALA A 26 0.92 -35.43 7.53
CA ALA A 26 -0.48 -35.46 7.92
C ALA A 26 -1.03 -36.82 7.45
N ARG A 27 -1.57 -37.57 8.41
CA ARG A 27 -2.22 -38.83 8.10
C ARG A 27 -3.39 -38.51 7.19
N TYR A 28 -3.28 -39.02 5.97
CA TYR A 28 -4.41 -39.34 5.10
C TYR A 28 -5.55 -39.91 5.95
N ASP A 29 -6.65 -39.17 6.02
CA ASP A 29 -7.92 -39.64 6.55
C ASP A 29 -8.76 -40.12 5.34
N PRO A 30 -8.89 -41.44 5.11
CA PRO A 30 -9.66 -41.98 3.99
C PRO A 30 -11.18 -41.89 4.18
N ASP A 31 -11.68 -41.38 5.32
CA ASP A 31 -13.11 -41.40 5.64
C ASP A 31 -13.83 -40.06 5.36
N SER A 32 -13.18 -39.04 4.77
CA SER A 32 -13.90 -37.91 4.18
C SER A 32 -14.40 -38.28 2.78
N ASN A 33 -15.68 -38.05 2.51
CA ASN A 33 -16.27 -38.20 1.17
C ASN A 33 -15.72 -37.20 0.12
N ASP A 34 -14.57 -36.57 0.38
CA ASP A 34 -13.88 -35.60 -0.49
C ASP A 34 -12.69 -36.28 -1.21
N GLY A 35 -12.95 -37.44 -1.81
CA GLY A 35 -11.95 -38.16 -2.59
C GLY A 35 -11.46 -37.33 -3.78
N ASP A 36 -10.14 -37.14 -3.86
CA ASP A 36 -9.38 -36.63 -5.02
C ASP A 36 -9.51 -35.14 -5.41
N LEU A 37 -10.19 -34.29 -4.66
CA LEU A 37 -10.20 -32.85 -4.94
C LEU A 37 -9.02 -32.12 -4.28
N GLN A 38 -7.78 -32.50 -4.61
CA GLN A 38 -6.67 -31.58 -4.40
C GLN A 38 -6.69 -30.55 -5.54
N PRO A 39 -6.84 -29.26 -5.26
CA PRO A 39 -6.64 -28.23 -6.27
C PRO A 39 -5.14 -28.21 -6.55
N ASN A 40 -4.73 -28.73 -7.70
CA ASN A 40 -3.41 -28.42 -8.21
C ASN A 40 -3.42 -26.93 -8.57
N ASN A 41 -2.97 -26.08 -7.64
CA ASN A 41 -2.62 -24.70 -7.96
C ASN A 41 -1.42 -24.75 -8.91
N ASP A 42 -1.69 -24.71 -10.21
CA ASP A 42 -0.71 -24.91 -11.27
C ASP A 42 -0.04 -23.59 -11.67
N GLY A 43 -0.41 -22.47 -11.04
CA GLY A 43 0.16 -21.16 -11.33
C GLY A 43 -0.81 -20.20 -12.01
N GLU A 44 -2.04 -20.07 -11.49
CA GLU A 44 -3.10 -19.30 -12.15
C GLU A 44 -2.86 -17.80 -12.09
N TYR A 45 -3.40 -17.08 -13.07
CA TYR A 45 -3.36 -15.62 -13.01
C TYR A 45 -4.16 -15.09 -11.83
N TYR A 46 -5.30 -15.70 -11.51
CA TYR A 46 -6.12 -15.45 -10.32
C TYR A 46 -6.30 -16.73 -9.51
N PHE A 47 -5.86 -16.77 -8.26
CA PHE A 47 -6.14 -17.92 -7.40
C PHE A 47 -6.82 -17.49 -6.10
N ALA A 48 -7.95 -18.11 -5.76
CA ALA A 48 -8.64 -17.89 -4.50
C ALA A 48 -8.37 -19.02 -3.49
N TYR A 49 -7.87 -18.65 -2.32
CA TYR A 49 -7.57 -19.55 -1.22
C TYR A 49 -8.41 -19.21 0.00
N GLY A 50 -9.24 -20.13 0.44
CA GLY A 50 -10.18 -19.85 1.52
C GLY A 50 -10.98 -21.04 2.00
N ASP A 51 -12.12 -20.72 2.62
CA ASP A 51 -13.00 -21.68 3.27
C ASP A 51 -14.11 -22.25 2.34
N SER A 52 -15.23 -22.69 2.93
CA SER A 52 -16.39 -23.21 2.19
C SER A 52 -17.06 -22.20 1.25
N ILE A 53 -16.91 -20.90 1.50
CA ILE A 53 -17.39 -19.86 0.57
C ILE A 53 -16.48 -19.85 -0.66
N THR A 54 -15.16 -19.93 -0.48
CA THR A 54 -14.21 -19.99 -1.60
C THR A 54 -14.35 -21.27 -2.41
N ARG A 55 -14.70 -22.40 -1.76
CA ARG A 55 -15.03 -23.66 -2.45
C ARG A 55 -16.29 -23.56 -3.34
N ALA A 56 -17.27 -22.74 -2.97
CA ALA A 56 -18.45 -22.41 -3.78
C ALA A 56 -19.29 -23.60 -4.30
N VAL A 57 -19.61 -24.59 -3.45
CA VAL A 57 -20.41 -25.79 -3.82
C VAL A 57 -21.72 -25.94 -3.03
N GLN A 58 -22.17 -24.88 -2.35
CA GLN A 58 -23.34 -24.94 -1.47
C GLN A 58 -24.62 -24.46 -2.14
N GLY A 59 -25.75 -25.06 -1.78
CA GLY A 59 -27.07 -24.62 -2.24
C GLY A 59 -27.30 -24.86 -3.72
N ASP A 60 -27.48 -23.77 -4.48
CA ASP A 60 -27.75 -23.76 -5.92
C ASP A 60 -26.48 -23.66 -6.79
N LEU A 61 -25.30 -23.63 -6.15
CA LEU A 61 -24.01 -23.55 -6.83
C LEU A 61 -23.59 -24.90 -7.46
N SER A 62 -22.79 -24.80 -8.51
CA SER A 62 -22.22 -25.93 -9.23
C SER A 62 -21.27 -26.74 -8.34
N PRO A 63 -21.29 -28.07 -8.41
CA PRO A 63 -20.50 -28.92 -7.51
C PRO A 63 -18.99 -28.91 -7.80
N ASP A 64 -18.57 -28.30 -8.91
CA ASP A 64 -17.19 -28.21 -9.36
C ASP A 64 -16.47 -26.93 -8.91
N GLY A 65 -17.16 -26.02 -8.22
CA GLY A 65 -16.58 -24.77 -7.71
C GLY A 65 -16.52 -23.63 -8.73
N MET A 66 -16.98 -23.84 -9.98
CA MET A 66 -16.92 -22.83 -11.05
C MET A 66 -17.80 -21.59 -10.78
N ASP A 67 -18.72 -21.68 -9.83
CA ASP A 67 -19.50 -20.52 -9.39
C ASP A 67 -18.78 -19.68 -8.32
N CYS A 68 -17.52 -20.00 -7.97
CA CYS A 68 -16.71 -19.17 -7.09
C CYS A 68 -16.54 -17.75 -7.65
N TYR A 69 -16.48 -16.78 -6.75
CA TYR A 69 -16.40 -15.36 -7.10
C TYR A 69 -15.19 -15.05 -8.00
N ILE A 70 -14.12 -15.84 -7.93
CA ILE A 70 -12.93 -15.64 -8.76
C ILE A 70 -13.14 -16.11 -10.20
N HIS A 71 -13.84 -17.21 -10.40
CA HIS A 71 -14.24 -17.68 -11.73
C HIS A 71 -15.26 -16.73 -12.35
N GLN A 72 -16.29 -16.34 -11.58
CA GLN A 72 -17.29 -15.35 -12.02
C GLN A 72 -16.63 -14.02 -12.45
N MET A 73 -15.59 -13.57 -11.72
CA MET A 73 -14.82 -12.37 -12.05
C MET A 73 -14.06 -12.54 -13.36
N ASN A 74 -13.30 -13.63 -13.47
CA ASN A 74 -12.46 -13.93 -14.62
C ASN A 74 -13.29 -14.07 -15.91
N GLU A 75 -14.34 -14.90 -15.89
CA GLU A 75 -15.20 -15.13 -17.05
C GLU A 75 -15.91 -13.86 -17.53
N THR A 76 -16.31 -13.00 -16.60
CA THR A 76 -17.07 -11.78 -16.93
C THR A 76 -16.18 -10.64 -17.43
N TYR A 77 -15.04 -10.40 -16.77
CA TYR A 77 -14.27 -9.17 -16.96
C TYR A 77 -12.89 -9.37 -17.57
N ASP A 78 -12.29 -10.56 -17.43
CA ASP A 78 -10.95 -10.84 -17.95
C ASP A 78 -10.75 -12.29 -18.42
N PRO A 79 -11.54 -12.75 -19.42
CA PRO A 79 -11.62 -14.17 -19.79
C PRO A 79 -10.38 -14.70 -20.53
N LEU A 80 -9.36 -13.86 -20.75
CA LEU A 80 -8.11 -14.26 -21.38
C LEU A 80 -7.08 -14.79 -20.38
N ASN A 81 -7.29 -14.53 -19.10
CA ASN A 81 -6.46 -15.01 -18.00
C ASN A 81 -7.05 -16.27 -17.37
N THR A 82 -6.25 -17.01 -16.61
CA THR A 82 -6.69 -18.22 -15.90
C THR A 82 -7.14 -17.88 -14.48
N ALA A 83 -8.14 -18.61 -13.97
CA ALA A 83 -8.58 -18.53 -12.59
C ALA A 83 -8.83 -19.93 -12.02
N ASP A 84 -8.58 -20.10 -10.72
CA ASP A 84 -8.92 -21.31 -9.96
C ASP A 84 -9.10 -20.99 -8.46
N ASN A 85 -9.64 -21.93 -7.69
CA ASN A 85 -9.82 -21.85 -6.25
C ASN A 85 -9.56 -23.17 -5.54
N ASN A 86 -9.26 -23.14 -4.24
CA ASN A 86 -9.11 -24.38 -3.50
C ASN A 86 -10.45 -25.09 -3.23
N MET A 87 -10.48 -26.42 -3.40
CA MET A 87 -11.69 -27.24 -3.24
C MET A 87 -11.80 -27.95 -1.88
N ASP A 88 -10.73 -28.00 -1.10
CA ASP A 88 -10.65 -28.68 0.20
C ASP A 88 -10.81 -27.73 1.41
N GLY A 89 -11.09 -26.45 1.13
CA GLY A 89 -11.30 -25.40 2.15
C GLY A 89 -12.62 -25.51 2.92
N GLY A 90 -13.48 -26.48 2.61
CA GLY A 90 -14.78 -26.64 3.23
C GLY A 90 -14.72 -26.69 4.77
N GLY A 91 -15.32 -25.69 5.43
CA GLY A 91 -15.38 -25.62 6.90
C GLY A 91 -14.07 -25.20 7.59
N LYS A 92 -13.04 -24.85 6.82
CA LYS A 92 -11.70 -24.56 7.32
C LYS A 92 -11.54 -23.16 7.90
N THR A 93 -10.67 -23.05 8.90
CA THR A 93 -10.28 -21.79 9.56
C THR A 93 -8.97 -21.23 8.99
N SER A 94 -8.59 -20.01 9.38
CA SER A 94 -7.30 -19.43 9.00
C SER A 94 -6.11 -20.19 9.58
N PHE A 95 -6.26 -20.88 10.72
CA PHE A 95 -5.23 -21.80 11.24
C PHE A 95 -4.94 -22.94 10.25
N TRP A 96 -5.99 -23.61 9.75
CA TRP A 96 -5.82 -24.63 8.71
C TRP A 96 -5.21 -24.01 7.45
N GLY A 97 -5.66 -22.82 7.08
CA GLY A 97 -5.12 -22.09 5.94
C GLY A 97 -3.61 -21.86 6.04
N LEU A 98 -3.15 -21.42 7.21
CA LEU A 98 -1.73 -21.18 7.44
C LEU A 98 -0.89 -22.47 7.44
N ASP A 99 -1.40 -23.54 8.09
CA ASP A 99 -0.72 -24.84 8.16
C ASP A 99 -0.61 -25.51 6.77
N ASN A 100 -1.56 -25.25 5.87
CA ASN A 100 -1.60 -25.84 4.54
C ASN A 100 -1.18 -24.87 3.42
N PHE A 101 -0.73 -23.67 3.77
CA PHE A 101 -0.33 -22.65 2.79
C PHE A 101 0.69 -23.18 1.77
N ALA A 102 1.67 -23.96 2.22
CA ALA A 102 2.76 -24.46 1.36
C ALA A 102 2.29 -25.43 0.26
N SER A 103 1.18 -26.16 0.48
CA SER A 103 0.62 -27.06 -0.55
C SER A 103 -0.39 -26.36 -1.46
N HIS A 104 -0.86 -25.18 -1.08
CA HIS A 104 -1.91 -24.45 -1.79
C HIS A 104 -1.42 -23.18 -2.48
N TYR A 105 -0.20 -22.74 -2.20
CA TYR A 105 0.41 -21.58 -2.82
C TYR A 105 1.40 -21.98 -3.92
N ASN A 106 1.28 -21.32 -5.07
CA ASN A 106 2.22 -21.42 -6.18
C ASN A 106 2.83 -20.03 -6.45
N PRO A 107 4.16 -19.89 -6.51
CA PRO A 107 4.82 -18.61 -6.79
C PRO A 107 4.57 -18.06 -8.21
N SER A 108 4.01 -18.87 -9.10
CA SER A 108 3.62 -18.43 -10.45
C SER A 108 2.30 -17.66 -10.46
N ASN A 109 1.60 -17.58 -9.32
CA ASN A 109 0.33 -16.86 -9.24
C ASN A 109 0.53 -15.35 -9.33
N THR A 110 -0.14 -14.71 -10.29
CA THR A 110 -0.09 -13.24 -10.42
C THR A 110 -0.88 -12.58 -9.30
N TYR A 111 -2.14 -12.98 -9.11
CA TYR A 111 -3.01 -12.51 -8.03
C TYR A 111 -3.39 -13.67 -7.11
N PHE A 112 -3.27 -13.44 -5.81
CA PHE A 112 -3.62 -14.42 -4.78
C PHE A 112 -4.61 -13.81 -3.79
N PHE A 113 -5.79 -14.41 -3.66
CA PHE A 113 -6.86 -13.91 -2.79
C PHE A 113 -7.00 -14.84 -1.59
N ILE A 114 -6.91 -14.30 -0.38
CA ILE A 114 -7.00 -15.10 0.85
C ILE A 114 -8.28 -14.74 1.58
N PHE A 115 -9.16 -15.71 1.80
CA PHE A 115 -10.48 -15.50 2.37
C PHE A 115 -10.85 -16.57 3.42
N PHE A 116 -10.62 -16.24 4.69
CA PHE A 116 -11.04 -16.99 5.87
C PHE A 116 -11.71 -16.04 6.87
N GLY A 117 -12.19 -16.58 8.00
CA GLY A 117 -12.62 -15.80 9.14
C GLY A 117 -13.87 -16.36 9.80
N ARG A 118 -14.90 -16.71 9.03
CA ARG A 118 -16.17 -17.11 9.64
C ARG A 118 -16.07 -18.41 10.44
N ASN A 119 -15.35 -19.40 9.93
CA ASN A 119 -15.14 -20.66 10.63
C ASN A 119 -14.27 -20.51 11.87
N ASP A 120 -13.37 -19.52 11.88
CA ASP A 120 -12.53 -19.15 13.02
C ASP A 120 -13.37 -18.64 14.20
N LEU A 121 -14.45 -17.90 13.92
CA LEU A 121 -15.41 -17.49 14.97
C LEU A 121 -16.21 -18.67 15.54
N ARG A 122 -16.37 -19.73 14.77
CA ARG A 122 -17.29 -20.85 15.03
C ARG A 122 -16.63 -22.06 15.68
N ASP A 123 -15.30 -22.06 15.79
CA ASP A 123 -14.49 -23.21 16.19
C ASP A 123 -14.76 -24.45 15.30
N ALA A 124 -14.96 -24.25 13.99
CA ALA A 124 -15.54 -25.27 13.08
C ALA A 124 -14.70 -26.56 12.94
N ASP A 125 -13.37 -26.48 13.09
CA ASP A 125 -12.45 -27.63 13.08
C ASP A 125 -12.02 -28.05 14.51
N GLY A 126 -12.75 -27.62 15.55
CA GLY A 126 -12.41 -27.88 16.95
C GLY A 126 -11.25 -27.02 17.47
N VAL A 127 -10.78 -26.06 16.68
CA VAL A 127 -9.78 -25.06 17.06
C VAL A 127 -10.51 -23.77 17.39
N SER A 128 -10.39 -23.30 18.64
CA SER A 128 -10.92 -21.99 19.01
C SER A 128 -9.85 -20.93 18.82
N GLU A 129 -10.07 -20.06 17.84
CA GLU A 129 -9.18 -18.96 17.52
C GLU A 129 -9.67 -17.66 18.16
N THR A 130 -8.74 -16.82 18.59
CA THR A 130 -9.06 -15.43 18.93
C THR A 130 -8.97 -14.55 17.68
N LYS A 131 -9.62 -13.39 17.69
CA LYS A 131 -9.51 -12.40 16.60
C LYS A 131 -8.06 -11.98 16.34
N GLU A 132 -7.21 -11.97 17.38
CA GLU A 132 -5.78 -11.71 17.28
C GLU A 132 -5.06 -12.82 16.52
N GLN A 133 -5.39 -14.09 16.79
CA GLN A 133 -4.81 -15.24 16.08
C GLN A 133 -5.27 -15.27 14.63
N TYR A 134 -6.56 -15.09 14.37
CA TYR A 134 -7.09 -14.97 13.01
C TYR A 134 -6.37 -13.88 12.20
N ALA A 135 -6.30 -12.64 12.73
CA ALA A 135 -5.62 -11.55 12.04
C ALA A 135 -4.12 -11.86 11.83
N SER A 136 -3.46 -12.49 12.80
CA SER A 136 -2.06 -12.91 12.68
C SER A 136 -1.86 -13.96 11.58
N ASN A 137 -2.73 -14.96 11.48
CA ASN A 137 -2.65 -16.01 10.48
C ASN A 137 -2.84 -15.46 9.07
N MET A 138 -3.84 -14.58 8.90
CA MET A 138 -4.09 -13.91 7.62
C MET A 138 -2.91 -13.04 7.18
N LEU A 139 -2.32 -12.27 8.10
CA LEU A 139 -1.12 -11.47 7.83
C LEU A 139 0.09 -12.33 7.46
N GLU A 140 0.29 -13.46 8.13
CA GLU A 140 1.38 -14.38 7.84
C GLU A 140 1.24 -14.99 6.43
N MET A 141 0.05 -15.45 6.05
CA MET A 141 -0.20 -15.94 4.68
C MET A 141 -0.01 -14.83 3.63
N TYR A 142 -0.46 -13.61 3.94
CA TYR A 142 -0.21 -12.44 3.08
C TYR A 142 1.28 -12.20 2.88
N ASN A 143 2.06 -12.11 3.97
CA ASN A 143 3.50 -11.86 3.88
C ASN A 143 4.20 -12.95 3.07
N ARG A 144 3.87 -14.23 3.30
CA ARG A 144 4.46 -15.34 2.54
C ARG A 144 4.16 -15.25 1.04
N SER A 145 2.93 -14.93 0.65
CA SER A 145 2.57 -14.80 -0.77
C SER A 145 3.25 -13.60 -1.45
N VAL A 146 3.33 -12.45 -0.78
CA VAL A 146 3.97 -11.24 -1.31
C VAL A 146 5.50 -11.41 -1.40
N GLU A 147 6.13 -12.02 -0.40
CA GLU A 147 7.57 -12.34 -0.42
C GLU A 147 7.95 -13.27 -1.59
N ASN A 148 7.00 -14.09 -2.06
CA ASN A 148 7.17 -14.96 -3.21
C ASN A 148 6.68 -14.37 -4.54
N GLY A 149 6.26 -13.10 -4.55
CA GLY A 149 6.07 -12.31 -5.78
C GLY A 149 4.63 -12.12 -6.25
N SER A 150 3.63 -12.68 -5.55
CA SER A 150 2.22 -12.49 -5.92
C SER A 150 1.68 -11.12 -5.51
N ILE A 151 0.72 -10.59 -6.27
CA ILE A 151 -0.13 -9.47 -5.86
C ILE A 151 -1.26 -10.04 -4.99
N THR A 152 -1.10 -9.95 -3.69
CA THR A 152 -2.04 -10.57 -2.76
C THR A 152 -3.09 -9.58 -2.25
N TYR A 153 -4.33 -10.06 -2.10
CA TYR A 153 -5.41 -9.36 -1.39
C TYR A 153 -5.95 -10.24 -0.26
N LEU A 154 -6.06 -9.66 0.94
CA LEU A 154 -6.86 -10.24 2.02
C LEU A 154 -8.32 -9.84 1.85
N LEU A 155 -9.24 -10.80 1.89
CA LEU A 155 -10.67 -10.53 1.83
C LEU A 155 -11.25 -10.52 3.24
N LEU A 156 -11.82 -9.40 3.67
CA LEU A 156 -12.51 -9.33 4.95
C LEU A 156 -13.81 -10.14 4.89
N PRO A 157 -14.13 -10.90 5.95
CA PRO A 157 -15.19 -11.89 5.89
C PRO A 157 -16.58 -11.27 5.84
N LEU A 158 -17.51 -12.03 5.25
CA LEU A 158 -18.93 -11.69 5.12
C LEU A 158 -19.64 -11.73 6.48
N ILE A 159 -20.74 -10.99 6.59
CA ILE A 159 -21.64 -11.02 7.76
C ILE A 159 -22.80 -11.97 7.45
N SER A 160 -23.13 -12.80 8.43
CA SER A 160 -24.12 -13.85 8.29
C SER A 160 -25.58 -13.38 8.32
N LEU A 161 -26.52 -14.15 7.73
CA LEU A 161 -27.96 -13.98 8.01
C LEU A 161 -28.33 -14.51 9.39
N THR A 162 -27.71 -15.61 9.80
CA THR A 162 -28.13 -16.40 10.96
C THR A 162 -27.15 -16.27 12.11
N GLU A 163 -27.66 -15.85 13.27
CA GLU A 163 -26.96 -16.05 14.54
C GLU A 163 -27.08 -17.51 14.95
N GLY A 164 -25.94 -18.20 15.02
CA GLY A 164 -25.89 -19.62 15.34
C GLY A 164 -26.17 -20.53 14.14
N TYR A 165 -25.16 -21.32 13.77
CA TYR A 165 -25.32 -22.46 12.89
C TYR A 165 -25.63 -23.68 13.78
N SER A 166 -26.65 -24.48 13.47
CA SER A 166 -27.18 -25.53 14.37
C SER A 166 -26.15 -26.61 14.77
N SER A 167 -25.07 -26.75 14.00
CA SER A 167 -23.96 -27.66 14.28
C SER A 167 -22.72 -27.00 14.93
N SER A 168 -22.81 -25.71 15.28
CA SER A 168 -21.70 -24.98 15.90
C SER A 168 -21.63 -25.22 17.41
N PRO A 169 -20.42 -25.45 17.99
CA PRO A 169 -20.22 -25.43 19.43
C PRO A 169 -20.38 -24.03 20.04
N ARG A 170 -20.23 -22.96 19.24
CA ARG A 170 -20.31 -21.56 19.68
C ARG A 170 -21.39 -20.79 18.91
N VAL A 171 -22.27 -20.11 19.63
CA VAL A 171 -23.21 -19.16 19.00
C VAL A 171 -22.42 -17.93 18.55
N VAL A 172 -22.34 -17.74 17.24
CA VAL A 172 -21.75 -16.55 16.62
C VAL A 172 -22.86 -15.50 16.48
N THR A 173 -22.66 -14.33 17.08
CA THR A 173 -23.56 -13.17 16.97
C THR A 173 -23.02 -12.16 15.96
N HIS A 174 -23.88 -11.28 15.45
CA HIS A 174 -23.45 -10.22 14.54
C HIS A 174 -22.42 -9.28 15.18
N ASP A 175 -22.60 -8.92 16.45
CA ASP A 175 -21.64 -8.09 17.19
C ASP A 175 -20.23 -8.71 17.21
N MET A 176 -20.13 -10.03 17.33
CA MET A 176 -18.86 -10.74 17.29
C MET A 176 -18.23 -10.71 15.89
N GLU A 177 -19.02 -10.91 14.83
CA GLU A 177 -18.56 -10.80 13.44
C GLU A 177 -18.03 -9.39 13.17
N ILE A 178 -18.79 -8.36 13.55
CA ILE A 178 -18.41 -6.94 13.43
C ILE A 178 -17.11 -6.65 14.18
N GLU A 179 -16.98 -7.13 15.42
CA GLU A 179 -15.77 -6.94 16.24
C GLU A 179 -14.54 -7.56 15.57
N TRP A 180 -14.67 -8.76 15.01
CA TRP A 180 -13.58 -9.47 14.33
C TRP A 180 -13.17 -8.81 13.02
N ILE A 181 -14.14 -8.44 12.18
CA ILE A 181 -13.89 -7.71 10.94
C ILE A 181 -13.19 -6.38 11.24
N THR A 182 -13.71 -5.62 12.22
CA THR A 182 -13.13 -4.34 12.63
C THR A 182 -11.70 -4.51 13.13
N TYR A 183 -11.43 -5.54 13.94
CA TYR A 183 -10.10 -5.81 14.46
C TYR A 183 -9.12 -6.18 13.35
N ALA A 184 -9.52 -7.07 12.43
CA ALA A 184 -8.69 -7.47 11.29
C ALA A 184 -8.40 -6.28 10.37
N GLN A 185 -9.41 -5.46 10.05
CA GLN A 185 -9.22 -4.23 9.29
C GLN A 185 -8.17 -3.31 9.95
N GLN A 186 -8.29 -3.06 11.26
CA GLN A 186 -7.30 -2.25 12.00
C GLN A 186 -5.89 -2.83 11.93
N GLN A 187 -5.74 -4.16 11.98
CA GLN A 187 -4.43 -4.78 11.80
C GLN A 187 -3.92 -4.62 10.37
N TYR A 188 -4.75 -4.86 9.36
CA TYR A 188 -4.35 -4.74 7.97
C TYR A 188 -3.93 -3.30 7.62
N GLU A 189 -4.68 -2.31 8.11
CA GLU A 189 -4.32 -0.88 8.02
C GLU A 189 -3.00 -0.58 8.74
N LYS A 190 -2.82 -1.11 9.96
CA LYS A 190 -1.59 -0.95 10.74
C LYS A 190 -0.36 -1.56 10.07
N PHE A 191 -0.51 -2.63 9.31
CA PHE A 191 0.58 -3.31 8.61
C PHE A 191 0.66 -2.98 7.11
N ASP A 192 -0.15 -2.03 6.62
CA ASP A 192 -0.20 -1.60 5.21
C ASP A 192 -0.40 -2.75 4.23
N VAL A 193 -1.31 -3.65 4.59
CA VAL A 193 -1.68 -4.82 3.80
C VAL A 193 -2.78 -4.45 2.81
N LYS A 194 -2.71 -4.98 1.58
CA LYS A 194 -3.81 -4.87 0.62
C LYS A 194 -4.96 -5.77 1.06
N TYR A 195 -6.13 -5.18 1.27
CA TYR A 195 -7.34 -5.93 1.60
C TYR A 195 -8.57 -5.35 0.88
N ILE A 196 -9.61 -6.17 0.77
CA ILE A 196 -10.92 -5.80 0.22
C ILE A 196 -11.97 -6.04 1.30
N LYS A 197 -12.85 -5.06 1.52
CA LYS A 197 -14.02 -5.16 2.41
C LYS A 197 -15.13 -5.99 1.77
N LEU A 198 -14.86 -7.27 1.52
CA LEU A 198 -15.74 -8.10 0.68
C LEU A 198 -17.17 -8.22 1.21
N TYR A 199 -17.38 -8.06 2.53
CA TYR A 199 -18.73 -7.94 3.11
C TYR A 199 -19.60 -6.87 2.42
N ASP A 200 -19.01 -5.75 2.00
CA ASP A 200 -19.68 -4.59 1.40
C ASP A 200 -20.16 -4.87 -0.04
N ALA A 201 -19.79 -6.02 -0.61
CA ALA A 201 -20.31 -6.45 -1.90
C ALA A 201 -21.77 -6.93 -1.82
N ILE A 202 -22.17 -7.50 -0.68
CA ILE A 202 -23.43 -8.25 -0.54
C ILE A 202 -24.20 -7.96 0.76
N ASP A 203 -23.83 -6.88 1.46
CA ASP A 203 -24.59 -6.40 2.60
C ASP A 203 -25.88 -5.66 2.16
N SER A 204 -26.58 -5.04 3.11
CA SER A 204 -27.86 -4.37 2.88
C SER A 204 -27.76 -3.06 2.10
N ASP A 205 -26.58 -2.42 2.06
CA ASP A 205 -26.34 -1.19 1.31
C ASP A 205 -24.93 -1.24 0.69
N PRO A 206 -24.75 -2.03 -0.39
CA PRO A 206 -23.44 -2.30 -0.95
C PRO A 206 -22.69 -1.03 -1.38
N TRP A 207 -21.35 -1.09 -1.37
CA TRP A 207 -20.44 0.00 -1.77
C TRP A 207 -20.42 1.21 -0.84
N ASN A 208 -20.85 1.06 0.41
CA ASN A 208 -20.85 2.16 1.38
C ASN A 208 -19.65 2.10 2.35
N GLY A 209 -18.91 0.98 2.35
CA GLY A 209 -17.72 0.73 3.16
C GLY A 209 -18.00 0.50 4.64
N ARG A 210 -19.26 0.34 5.04
CA ARG A 210 -19.72 0.17 6.43
C ARG A 210 -20.11 -1.27 6.67
N ILE A 211 -19.73 -1.77 7.84
CA ILE A 211 -20.18 -3.08 8.30
C ILE A 211 -21.65 -2.91 8.74
N ASP A 212 -22.60 -3.31 7.89
CA ASP A 212 -24.05 -3.20 8.15
C ASP A 212 -24.73 -4.58 8.17
N THR A 213 -26.06 -4.62 8.13
CA THR A 213 -26.82 -5.86 8.00
C THR A 213 -26.64 -6.50 6.63
N HIS A 214 -26.97 -7.77 6.53
CA HIS A 214 -26.87 -8.56 5.30
C HIS A 214 -28.05 -8.30 4.34
N ASN A 215 -27.85 -8.54 3.03
CA ASN A 215 -28.94 -8.66 2.07
C ASN A 215 -29.24 -10.14 1.79
N SER A 216 -30.38 -10.62 2.29
CA SER A 216 -30.76 -12.04 2.17
C SER A 216 -30.91 -12.56 0.75
N SER A 217 -31.08 -11.69 -0.25
CA SER A 217 -31.14 -12.11 -1.65
C SER A 217 -29.82 -12.65 -2.20
N TYR A 218 -28.69 -12.36 -1.56
CA TYR A 218 -27.36 -12.85 -1.97
C TYR A 218 -26.91 -14.13 -1.27
N PHE A 219 -27.70 -14.67 -0.35
CA PHE A 219 -27.35 -15.86 0.42
C PHE A 219 -28.24 -17.04 0.06
N THR A 220 -27.71 -18.25 0.26
CA THR A 220 -28.52 -19.46 0.28
C THR A 220 -29.39 -19.50 1.54
N THR A 221 -30.26 -20.51 1.64
CA THR A 221 -31.18 -20.66 2.78
C THR A 221 -30.50 -20.91 4.12
N ASP A 222 -29.21 -21.27 4.12
CA ASP A 222 -28.45 -21.48 5.34
C ASP A 222 -27.95 -20.18 5.98
N GLY A 223 -28.06 -19.05 5.26
CA GLY A 223 -27.66 -17.74 5.75
C GLY A 223 -26.16 -17.58 5.98
N VAL A 224 -25.36 -18.46 5.40
CA VAL A 224 -23.90 -18.50 5.52
C VAL A 224 -23.22 -18.36 4.19
N HIS A 225 -23.61 -19.20 3.25
CA HIS A 225 -22.97 -19.27 1.95
C HIS A 225 -23.72 -18.33 0.99
N PRO A 226 -22.99 -17.49 0.24
CA PRO A 226 -23.57 -16.76 -0.87
C PRO A 226 -24.17 -17.72 -1.90
N ASN A 227 -25.26 -17.32 -2.53
CA ASN A 227 -25.78 -18.00 -3.72
C ASN A 227 -25.06 -17.49 -4.98
N LEU A 228 -25.45 -17.94 -6.17
CA LEU A 228 -24.81 -17.52 -7.42
C LEU A 228 -24.81 -16.00 -7.59
N SER A 229 -25.92 -15.33 -7.28
CA SER A 229 -26.00 -13.87 -7.36
C SER A 229 -25.06 -13.18 -6.37
N GLY A 230 -24.86 -13.76 -5.19
CA GLY A 230 -23.90 -13.24 -4.20
C GLY A 230 -22.46 -13.37 -4.68
N HIS A 231 -22.10 -14.53 -5.25
CA HIS A 231 -20.78 -14.73 -5.86
C HIS A 231 -20.51 -13.78 -7.03
N GLN A 232 -21.51 -13.49 -7.87
CA GLN A 232 -21.43 -12.52 -8.95
C GLN A 232 -21.24 -11.08 -8.44
N ALA A 233 -21.95 -10.69 -7.37
CA ALA A 233 -21.76 -9.37 -6.75
C ALA A 233 -20.37 -9.23 -6.12
N MET A 234 -19.89 -10.27 -5.44
CA MET A 234 -18.51 -10.34 -4.93
C MET A 234 -17.48 -10.24 -6.06
N ALA A 235 -17.72 -10.90 -7.20
CA ALA A 235 -16.85 -10.85 -8.36
C ALA A 235 -16.72 -9.44 -8.96
N GLU A 236 -17.84 -8.74 -9.15
CA GLU A 236 -17.86 -7.33 -9.59
C GLU A 236 -17.08 -6.44 -8.61
N PHE A 237 -17.31 -6.63 -7.31
CA PHE A 237 -16.65 -5.88 -6.26
C PHE A 237 -15.13 -6.12 -6.25
N ILE A 238 -14.66 -7.35 -6.39
CA ILE A 238 -13.23 -7.67 -6.46
C ILE A 238 -12.61 -7.09 -7.73
N TRP A 239 -13.26 -7.27 -8.90
CA TRP A 239 -12.76 -6.74 -10.17
C TRP A 239 -12.51 -5.24 -10.10
N TYR A 240 -13.41 -4.51 -9.45
CA TYR A 240 -13.30 -3.08 -9.25
C TYR A 240 -11.97 -2.65 -8.59
N PHE A 241 -11.51 -3.38 -7.56
CA PHE A 241 -10.20 -3.13 -6.94
C PHE A 241 -9.03 -3.66 -7.77
N VAL A 242 -9.17 -4.85 -8.37
CA VAL A 242 -8.11 -5.48 -9.16
C VAL A 242 -7.77 -4.68 -10.42
N SER A 243 -8.78 -4.11 -11.07
CA SER A 243 -8.64 -3.28 -12.27
C SER A 243 -8.19 -1.84 -12.00
N GLY A 244 -8.02 -1.47 -10.71
CA GLY A 244 -7.67 -0.11 -10.31
C GLY A 244 -8.77 0.92 -10.58
N GLN A 245 -10.02 0.46 -10.71
CA GLN A 245 -11.19 1.36 -10.83
C GLN A 245 -11.62 1.94 -9.48
N ASP A 246 -11.01 1.43 -8.42
CA ASP A 246 -11.16 1.91 -7.06
C ASP A 246 -10.83 3.42 -6.98
N TYR A 247 -9.77 3.85 -7.64
CA TYR A 247 -9.56 5.25 -7.92
C TYR A 247 -8.81 5.43 -9.23
N ASN A 248 -9.26 6.37 -10.07
CA ASN A 248 -8.47 6.72 -11.24
C ASN A 248 -7.29 7.58 -10.78
N GLU A 249 -6.12 6.96 -10.65
CA GLU A 249 -4.87 7.68 -10.46
C GLU A 249 -4.32 8.15 -11.81
N THR A 250 -4.16 9.47 -11.99
CA THR A 250 -3.41 10.04 -13.11
C THR A 250 -2.18 10.78 -12.61
N TYR A 251 -1.00 10.32 -13.03
CA TYR A 251 0.25 11.02 -12.75
C TYR A 251 0.59 12.04 -13.85
N TYR A 252 0.79 13.28 -13.44
CA TYR A 252 1.25 14.38 -14.27
C TYR A 252 2.72 14.68 -13.97
N ALA A 253 3.61 14.17 -14.82
CA ALA A 253 5.05 14.35 -14.66
C ALA A 253 5.49 15.84 -14.69
N THR A 254 4.82 16.68 -15.48
CA THR A 254 5.15 18.09 -15.71
C THR A 254 5.12 18.95 -14.44
N ASN A 255 4.22 18.63 -13.51
CA ASN A 255 4.07 19.33 -12.24
C ASN A 255 4.19 18.37 -11.05
N ASN A 256 4.73 17.18 -11.29
CA ASN A 256 4.98 16.13 -10.31
C ASN A 256 3.77 15.93 -9.37
N THR A 257 2.59 15.76 -9.97
CA THR A 257 1.31 15.70 -9.27
C THR A 257 0.61 14.39 -9.61
N ILE A 258 -0.08 13.81 -8.63
CA ILE A 258 -1.03 12.73 -8.80
C ILE A 258 -2.44 13.30 -8.64
N VAL A 259 -3.34 13.02 -9.58
CA VAL A 259 -4.77 13.34 -9.46
C VAL A 259 -5.55 12.04 -9.30
N ILE A 260 -6.55 12.08 -8.44
CA ILE A 260 -7.34 10.93 -8.01
C ILE A 260 -8.81 11.27 -8.18
N ASP A 261 -9.52 10.48 -8.97
CA ASP A 261 -10.97 10.52 -9.05
C ASP A 261 -11.56 9.46 -8.12
N ALA A 262 -12.12 9.88 -6.99
CA ALA A 262 -12.64 8.99 -5.96
C ALA A 262 -14.05 8.50 -6.31
N ASN A 263 -14.22 7.19 -6.35
CA ASN A 263 -15.46 6.53 -6.78
C ASN A 263 -16.22 5.87 -5.60
N TYR A 264 -15.64 5.85 -4.39
CA TYR A 264 -16.24 5.39 -3.13
C TYR A 264 -15.69 6.17 -1.91
N ASN A 265 -16.16 5.83 -0.70
CA ASN A 265 -15.78 6.49 0.56
C ASN A 265 -14.82 5.60 1.37
N GLU A 266 -13.51 5.84 1.32
CA GLU A 266 -12.54 5.04 2.09
C GLU A 266 -11.16 5.70 2.20
N THR A 267 -10.24 5.09 2.95
CA THR A 267 -8.80 5.27 2.77
C THR A 267 -8.33 4.68 1.45
N ILE A 268 -7.61 5.44 0.64
CA ILE A 268 -6.82 4.92 -0.48
C ILE A 268 -5.32 5.06 -0.21
N TYR A 269 -4.55 4.25 -0.92
CA TYR A 269 -3.10 4.09 -0.75
C TYR A 269 -2.37 4.58 -2.01
N VAL A 270 -1.78 5.77 -1.94
CA VAL A 270 -1.08 6.36 -3.09
C VAL A 270 0.41 6.18 -2.93
N SER A 271 1.08 5.55 -3.90
CA SER A 271 2.53 5.37 -3.84
C SER A 271 3.28 6.71 -3.89
N ARG A 272 4.10 7.00 -2.87
CA ARG A 272 5.01 8.15 -2.85
C ARG A 272 6.11 7.95 -3.88
N ARG A 273 6.39 8.99 -4.65
CA ARG A 273 7.53 9.02 -5.57
C ARG A 273 8.84 9.19 -4.80
N ASP A 274 9.91 8.53 -5.23
CA ASP A 274 11.21 8.53 -4.52
C ASP A 274 11.79 9.93 -4.25
N ASN A 275 11.48 10.90 -5.12
CA ASN A 275 11.96 12.28 -5.02
C ASN A 275 11.10 13.19 -4.11
N TRP A 276 9.97 12.70 -3.59
CA TRP A 276 9.07 13.44 -2.70
C TRP A 276 9.52 13.35 -1.25
N SER A 277 9.55 14.47 -0.53
CA SER A 277 9.83 14.48 0.91
C SER A 277 8.51 14.45 1.68
N TRP A 278 8.41 13.58 2.70
CA TRP A 278 7.20 13.46 3.53
C TRP A 278 6.71 14.79 4.09
N ASN A 279 7.63 15.63 4.57
CA ASN A 279 7.30 16.94 5.17
C ASN A 279 6.71 17.95 4.16
N HIS A 280 6.72 17.62 2.87
CA HIS A 280 6.30 18.48 1.78
C HIS A 280 5.10 17.92 1.02
N ILE A 281 4.62 16.73 1.37
CA ILE A 281 3.46 16.16 0.71
C ILE A 281 2.20 16.92 1.15
N LYS A 282 1.41 17.30 0.16
CA LYS A 282 0.11 17.94 0.31
C LYS A 282 -0.93 17.12 -0.43
N VAL A 283 -2.09 16.98 0.19
CA VAL A 283 -3.30 16.45 -0.44
C VAL A 283 -4.33 17.56 -0.45
N TYR A 284 -4.83 17.87 -1.63
CA TYR A 284 -5.82 18.91 -1.85
C TYR A 284 -7.04 18.31 -2.53
N CYS A 285 -8.20 18.39 -1.90
CA CYS A 285 -9.45 18.04 -2.55
C CYS A 285 -9.87 19.19 -3.47
N ILE A 286 -9.87 18.91 -4.76
CA ILE A 286 -10.23 19.86 -5.82
C ILE A 286 -11.74 20.15 -5.77
N THR A 287 -12.57 19.14 -5.48
CA THR A 287 -14.04 19.27 -5.52
C THR A 287 -14.60 20.28 -4.53
N ASN A 288 -14.02 20.37 -3.33
CA ASN A 288 -14.47 21.31 -2.29
C ASN A 288 -13.40 22.37 -1.94
N SER A 289 -12.31 22.42 -2.69
CA SER A 289 -11.23 23.40 -2.54
C SER A 289 -10.53 23.41 -1.17
N THR A 290 -10.37 22.26 -0.51
CA THR A 290 -9.74 22.17 0.82
C THR A 290 -8.52 21.25 0.85
N TYR A 291 -7.56 21.56 1.72
CA TYR A 291 -6.53 20.58 2.08
C TYR A 291 -7.13 19.45 2.91
N VAL A 292 -6.68 18.23 2.62
CA VAL A 292 -7.12 17.02 3.29
C VAL A 292 -5.92 16.50 4.08
N ASN A 293 -6.19 16.08 5.31
CA ASN A 293 -5.17 15.40 6.10
C ASN A 293 -4.83 14.06 5.43
N TRP A 294 -3.57 13.70 5.52
CA TRP A 294 -3.07 12.42 5.06
C TRP A 294 -2.15 11.88 6.13
N THR A 295 -1.98 10.57 6.14
CA THR A 295 -1.02 9.89 7.02
C THR A 295 0.06 9.22 6.18
N GLN A 296 1.29 9.25 6.68
CA GLN A 296 2.36 8.46 6.10
C GLN A 296 2.05 6.98 6.40
N GLY A 297 1.84 6.22 5.34
CA GLY A 297 1.74 4.77 5.39
C GLY A 297 3.11 4.10 5.48
N TYR A 298 3.10 2.78 5.63
CA TYR A 298 4.31 1.99 5.46
C TYR A 298 4.65 1.86 3.97
N ASN A 299 5.77 1.22 3.61
CA ASN A 299 6.16 0.97 2.20
C ASN A 299 6.09 2.17 1.24
N ASN A 300 6.42 3.37 1.72
CA ASN A 300 6.35 4.60 0.91
C ASN A 300 4.94 4.95 0.39
N THR A 301 3.86 4.66 1.12
CA THR A 301 2.50 5.04 0.70
C THR A 301 1.97 6.28 1.43
N ILE A 302 1.08 7.02 0.77
CA ILE A 302 0.35 8.19 1.28
C ILE A 302 -1.10 7.75 1.44
N HIS A 303 -1.59 7.74 2.68
CA HIS A 303 -2.94 7.31 3.00
C HIS A 303 -3.89 8.52 2.99
N ILE A 304 -4.98 8.42 2.23
CA ILE A 304 -5.91 9.53 2.00
C ILE A 304 -7.33 9.07 2.23
N GLN A 305 -8.04 9.73 3.14
CA GLN A 305 -9.49 9.55 3.27
C GLN A 305 -10.19 10.26 2.10
N ILE A 306 -10.77 9.46 1.22
CA ILE A 306 -11.53 9.92 0.06
C ILE A 306 -13.03 9.79 0.26
N LYS A 307 -13.76 10.56 -0.55
CA LYS A 307 -15.22 10.58 -0.59
C LYS A 307 -15.67 10.36 -2.03
N LYS A 308 -16.70 9.53 -2.21
CA LYS A 308 -17.31 9.23 -3.51
C LYS A 308 -17.69 10.51 -4.25
N GLY A 309 -17.29 10.58 -5.52
CA GLY A 309 -17.53 11.73 -6.41
C GLY A 309 -16.59 12.92 -6.18
N TYR A 310 -15.58 12.79 -5.30
CA TYR A 310 -14.63 13.86 -5.05
C TYR A 310 -13.34 13.64 -5.85
N ARG A 311 -12.65 14.73 -6.14
CA ARG A 311 -11.40 14.74 -6.87
C ARG A 311 -10.28 15.23 -5.96
N TYR A 312 -9.17 14.51 -5.91
CA TYR A 312 -8.02 14.84 -5.06
C TYR A 312 -6.77 15.07 -5.89
N LYS A 313 -5.90 15.93 -5.39
CA LYS A 313 -4.59 16.25 -5.93
C LYS A 313 -3.54 15.97 -4.85
N VAL A 314 -2.64 15.03 -5.09
CA VAL A 314 -1.49 14.72 -4.23
C VAL A 314 -0.25 15.26 -4.90
N TYR A 315 0.54 16.04 -4.18
CA TYR A 315 1.76 16.62 -4.71
C TYR A 315 2.77 16.88 -3.61
N CYS A 316 4.05 16.86 -3.97
CA CYS A 316 5.11 17.32 -3.08
C CYS A 316 5.34 18.81 -3.32
N GLU A 317 4.91 19.64 -2.38
CA GLU A 317 5.20 21.06 -2.29
C GLU A 317 6.69 21.27 -1.95
N LYS A 318 7.59 20.94 -2.88
CA LYS A 318 8.97 21.41 -2.77
C LYS A 318 8.98 22.87 -3.19
N ASN A 319 9.30 23.73 -2.24
CA ASN A 319 9.99 24.98 -2.53
C ASN A 319 11.28 24.61 -3.28
N PHE A 320 11.26 24.75 -4.61
CA PHE A 320 12.43 24.60 -5.48
C PHE A 320 13.41 25.75 -5.21
N TYR A 321 14.15 25.68 -4.10
CA TYR A 321 15.34 26.50 -3.89
C TYR A 321 16.55 25.75 -4.47
N PRO A 322 17.38 26.40 -5.31
CA PRO A 322 18.65 25.81 -5.76
C PRO A 322 19.53 25.48 -4.54
N PHE A 323 20.25 24.35 -4.60
CA PHE A 323 21.11 23.89 -3.51
C PHE A 323 22.54 24.37 -3.74
N LEU A 324 23.07 25.18 -2.83
CA LEU A 324 24.43 25.71 -2.94
C LEU A 324 25.48 24.60 -2.71
N ARG A 325 26.37 24.38 -3.68
CA ARG A 325 27.50 23.44 -3.56
C ARG A 325 28.62 24.05 -2.72
N GLY A 326 28.90 25.33 -2.90
CA GLY A 326 29.99 26.01 -2.20
C GLY A 326 30.57 27.23 -2.93
N ILE A 327 31.69 27.72 -2.42
CA ILE A 327 32.55 28.74 -3.06
C ILE A 327 33.97 28.17 -3.07
N GLU A 328 34.64 28.13 -4.22
CA GLU A 328 36.09 27.84 -4.32
C GLU A 328 36.61 26.78 -3.32
N ASN A 329 36.14 25.54 -3.41
CA ASN A 329 36.50 24.42 -2.52
C ASN A 329 36.02 24.51 -1.05
N HIS A 330 35.18 25.49 -0.70
CA HIS A 330 34.52 25.57 0.62
C HIS A 330 33.08 25.03 0.55
N SER A 331 32.74 24.11 1.45
CA SER A 331 31.38 23.61 1.59
C SER A 331 30.42 24.68 2.15
N TRP A 332 29.14 24.58 1.78
CA TRP A 332 28.07 25.52 2.16
C TRP A 332 27.86 25.72 3.68
N SER A 333 28.41 24.84 4.51
CA SER A 333 28.30 24.93 5.99
C SER A 333 29.38 25.80 6.64
N SER A 334 30.37 26.29 5.89
CA SER A 334 31.39 27.20 6.39
C SER A 334 31.02 28.64 6.08
N ASN A 335 31.31 29.59 6.98
CA ASN A 335 31.33 31.01 6.64
C ASN A 335 32.79 31.36 6.25
N PRO A 336 33.27 31.01 5.04
CA PRO A 336 34.67 31.15 4.73
C PRO A 336 35.06 32.63 4.74
N ALA A 337 36.25 32.90 5.27
CA ALA A 337 36.95 34.14 4.98
C ALA A 337 37.38 34.09 3.51
N ILE A 338 36.74 34.90 2.66
CA ILE A 338 37.06 34.95 1.23
C ILE A 338 38.34 35.78 1.07
N ASN A 339 39.39 35.16 0.54
CA ASN A 339 40.70 35.80 0.33
C ASN A 339 40.90 36.34 -1.09
N THR A 340 39.91 36.15 -1.96
CA THR A 340 39.85 36.68 -3.33
C THR A 340 38.84 37.81 -3.43
N THR A 341 39.04 38.73 -4.37
CA THR A 341 38.08 39.81 -4.68
C THR A 341 37.00 39.37 -5.67
N ALA A 342 37.16 38.20 -6.30
CA ALA A 342 36.29 37.68 -7.36
C ALA A 342 36.07 36.15 -7.22
N PRO A 343 35.41 35.67 -6.16
CA PRO A 343 35.17 34.25 -5.96
C PRO A 343 34.19 33.66 -6.98
N THR A 344 34.28 32.35 -7.21
CA THR A 344 33.27 31.59 -7.97
C THR A 344 32.30 30.86 -7.04
N PHE A 345 31.01 31.16 -7.19
CA PHE A 345 29.90 30.54 -6.49
C PHE A 345 29.33 29.38 -7.32
N SER A 346 29.12 28.23 -6.71
CA SER A 346 28.56 27.06 -7.39
C SER A 346 27.28 26.55 -6.71
N TRP A 347 26.24 26.26 -7.49
CA TRP A 347 25.00 25.64 -6.99
C TRP A 347 24.36 24.67 -7.96
N ASP A 348 23.80 23.60 -7.41
CA ASP A 348 22.93 22.67 -8.13
C ASP A 348 21.62 23.33 -8.48
N TRP A 349 21.25 23.23 -9.76
CA TRP A 349 19.87 23.51 -10.18
C TRP A 349 18.96 22.28 -10.05
N GLY A 350 19.49 21.09 -9.78
CA GLY A 350 18.72 19.86 -9.56
C GLY A 350 17.72 19.54 -10.69
N ASN A 351 16.55 19.02 -10.34
CA ASN A 351 15.46 18.74 -11.29
C ASN A 351 14.54 19.96 -11.52
N ILE A 352 15.06 21.19 -11.46
CA ILE A 352 14.26 22.39 -11.74
C ILE A 352 13.89 22.40 -13.22
N THR A 353 12.60 22.31 -13.54
CA THR A 353 12.07 22.47 -14.90
C THR A 353 11.88 23.95 -15.23
N ASN A 354 12.46 24.40 -16.35
CA ASN A 354 12.39 25.78 -16.89
C ASN A 354 12.95 26.92 -16.00
N PRO A 355 14.15 26.80 -15.42
CA PRO A 355 14.81 27.95 -14.79
C PRO A 355 15.20 28.97 -15.87
N VAL A 356 14.87 30.25 -15.65
CA VAL A 356 15.25 31.32 -16.60
C VAL A 356 16.42 32.11 -16.07
N SER A 357 16.40 32.45 -14.78
CA SER A 357 17.52 33.12 -14.14
C SER A 357 17.58 32.86 -12.65
N TYR A 358 18.65 33.33 -12.02
CA TYR A 358 18.86 33.25 -10.57
C TYR A 358 19.11 34.64 -9.97
N LYS A 359 18.76 34.76 -8.68
CA LYS A 359 19.20 35.85 -7.81
C LYS A 359 20.18 35.32 -6.79
N LEU A 360 21.33 35.99 -6.64
CA LEU A 360 22.37 35.67 -5.66
C LEU A 360 22.53 36.85 -4.69
N TRP A 361 22.31 36.59 -3.40
CA TRP A 361 22.62 37.54 -2.33
C TRP A 361 23.98 37.21 -1.75
N VAL A 362 24.84 38.21 -1.54
CA VAL A 362 26.14 38.09 -0.87
C VAL A 362 26.27 39.18 0.17
N TYR A 363 26.53 38.80 1.41
CA TYR A 363 26.62 39.74 2.53
C TYR A 363 27.70 39.30 3.52
N SER A 364 28.44 40.26 4.07
CA SER A 364 29.43 39.97 5.11
C SER A 364 28.73 39.75 6.45
N ILE A 365 29.34 38.94 7.32
CA ILE A 365 28.81 38.66 8.67
C ILE A 365 28.77 39.92 9.54
N ASP A 366 29.75 40.80 9.35
CA ASP A 366 29.81 42.10 10.05
C ASP A 366 28.85 43.16 9.48
N GLY A 367 28.10 42.85 8.41
CA GLY A 367 27.12 43.75 7.80
C GLY A 367 27.73 44.90 6.98
N SER A 368 29.06 45.00 6.89
CA SER A 368 29.74 46.04 6.12
C SER A 368 29.57 45.91 4.60
N PHE A 369 29.17 44.74 4.13
CA PHE A 369 28.92 44.44 2.72
C PHE A 369 27.57 43.72 2.56
N ASN A 370 26.75 44.17 1.62
CA ASN A 370 25.51 43.51 1.22
C ASN A 370 25.18 43.86 -0.22
N TYR A 371 25.14 42.87 -1.09
CA TYR A 371 24.89 43.05 -2.52
C TYR A 371 24.03 41.91 -3.06
N THR A 372 23.16 42.24 -4.01
CA THR A 372 22.30 41.28 -4.70
C THR A 372 22.58 41.34 -6.19
N VAL A 373 22.95 40.19 -6.76
CA VAL A 373 23.01 40.00 -8.21
C VAL A 373 21.68 39.45 -8.67
N GLU A 374 21.08 40.09 -9.66
CA GLU A 374 19.84 39.62 -10.29
C GLU A 374 20.08 39.13 -11.71
N ASN A 375 19.12 38.36 -12.22
CA ASN A 375 19.08 37.89 -13.60
C ASN A 375 20.33 37.12 -14.04
N ILE A 376 20.92 36.31 -13.15
CA ILE A 376 21.98 35.35 -13.53
C ILE A 376 21.35 34.33 -14.47
N SER A 377 21.58 34.46 -15.78
CA SER A 377 20.93 33.64 -16.79
C SER A 377 21.29 32.18 -16.59
N HIS A 378 20.31 31.28 -16.71
CA HIS A 378 20.60 29.86 -16.63
C HIS A 378 21.55 29.44 -17.76
N SER A 379 21.27 29.81 -19.02
CA SER A 379 22.06 29.38 -20.18
C SER A 379 23.52 29.83 -20.14
N ASP A 380 23.81 30.94 -19.48
CA ASP A 380 25.12 31.60 -19.59
C ASP A 380 26.14 31.04 -18.58
N PHE A 381 25.65 30.37 -17.53
CA PHE A 381 26.45 29.94 -16.38
C PHE A 381 26.29 28.44 -16.04
N VAL A 382 25.64 27.67 -16.92
CA VAL A 382 25.49 26.21 -16.79
C VAL A 382 26.81 25.49 -17.06
N VAL A 383 27.23 24.64 -16.11
CA VAL A 383 28.39 23.75 -16.23
C VAL A 383 27.98 22.33 -15.84
N GLY A 384 27.69 21.48 -16.82
CA GLY A 384 27.32 20.08 -16.59
C GLY A 384 25.97 19.93 -15.89
N ASP A 385 25.98 19.81 -14.56
CA ASP A 385 24.81 19.60 -13.68
C ASP A 385 24.58 20.72 -12.65
N HIS A 386 25.40 21.79 -12.68
CA HIS A 386 25.35 22.90 -11.74
C HIS A 386 25.69 24.27 -12.38
N ILE A 387 25.28 25.36 -11.73
CA ILE A 387 25.63 26.72 -12.14
C ILE A 387 26.97 27.12 -11.50
N GLU A 388 27.85 27.73 -12.28
CA GLU A 388 29.05 28.41 -11.78
C GLU A 388 29.00 29.91 -12.10
N TYR A 389 29.01 30.74 -11.06
CA TYR A 389 28.95 32.19 -11.18
C TYR A 389 30.19 32.85 -10.58
N THR A 390 31.04 33.44 -11.41
CA THR A 390 32.20 34.21 -10.95
C THR A 390 31.81 35.65 -10.64
N TRP A 391 32.10 36.09 -9.42
CA TRP A 391 31.84 37.45 -8.96
C TRP A 391 32.62 38.50 -9.77
N GLY A 392 31.98 39.62 -10.09
CA GLY A 392 32.56 40.69 -10.89
C GLY A 392 32.28 40.57 -12.38
N THR A 393 31.79 39.42 -12.86
CA THR A 393 31.48 39.21 -14.28
C THR A 393 30.36 40.10 -14.81
N LYS A 394 29.50 40.64 -13.93
CA LYS A 394 28.45 41.60 -14.29
C LYS A 394 28.72 43.02 -13.75
N GLY A 395 29.94 43.29 -13.30
CA GLY A 395 30.34 44.60 -12.77
C GLY A 395 30.03 44.80 -11.28
N GLU A 396 29.91 43.72 -10.51
CA GLU A 396 29.77 43.79 -9.06
C GLU A 396 30.94 44.50 -8.38
N PRO A 397 30.71 45.18 -7.24
CA PRO A 397 31.80 45.70 -6.43
C PRO A 397 32.69 44.57 -5.92
N ALA A 398 34.01 44.80 -5.90
CA ALA A 398 34.97 43.83 -5.37
C ALA A 398 34.64 43.45 -3.92
N LEU A 399 34.77 42.16 -3.57
CA LEU A 399 34.59 41.70 -2.19
C LEU A 399 35.83 42.09 -1.35
N PRO A 400 35.65 42.82 -0.23
CA PRO A 400 36.73 43.03 0.74
C PRO A 400 37.40 41.73 1.21
N ARG A 401 38.72 41.65 1.08
CA ARG A 401 39.51 40.49 1.51
C ARG A 401 39.47 40.31 3.03
N GLY A 402 39.50 39.05 3.48
CA GLY A 402 39.61 38.69 4.90
C GLY A 402 38.31 38.87 5.69
N LYS A 403 37.19 39.14 5.00
CA LYS A 403 35.85 39.15 5.59
C LYS A 403 35.20 37.78 5.44
N GLU A 404 34.39 37.41 6.44
CA GLU A 404 33.52 36.24 6.35
C GLU A 404 32.22 36.62 5.68
N TYR A 405 31.80 35.81 4.70
CA TYR A 405 30.60 36.06 3.90
C TYR A 405 29.57 34.97 4.09
N ARG A 406 28.31 35.36 3.86
CA ARG A 406 27.17 34.49 3.65
C ARG A 406 26.53 34.81 2.32
N TRP A 407 25.91 33.80 1.74
CA TRP A 407 25.23 33.95 0.47
C TRP A 407 23.97 33.09 0.39
N ARG A 408 23.05 33.49 -0.48
CA ARG A 408 21.80 32.78 -0.76
C ARG A 408 21.53 32.82 -2.25
N VAL A 409 20.92 31.78 -2.79
CA VAL A 409 20.49 31.74 -4.20
C VAL A 409 19.01 31.43 -4.27
N LYS A 410 18.31 32.09 -5.19
CA LYS A 410 16.91 31.81 -5.53
C LYS A 410 16.76 31.70 -7.04
N CYS A 411 16.03 30.68 -7.49
CA CYS A 411 15.63 30.54 -8.88
C CYS A 411 14.47 31.50 -9.22
N VAL A 412 14.50 32.08 -10.42
CA VAL A 412 13.45 32.91 -11.00
C VAL A 412 12.90 32.19 -12.23
N TYR A 413 11.57 32.06 -12.27
CA TYR A 413 10.82 31.32 -13.29
C TYR A 413 10.18 32.29 -14.29
N ILE A 414 9.92 31.83 -15.53
CA ILE A 414 8.95 32.50 -16.41
C ILE A 414 7.58 32.41 -15.73
N SER A 415 6.93 33.57 -15.57
CA SER A 415 5.53 33.68 -15.16
C SER A 415 4.59 33.28 -16.26
#